data_AF-D7G6Y3-F1
#
_entry.id   AF-D7G6Y3-F1
#
_cell.length_a   1.000
_cell.length_b   1.000
_cell.length_c   1.000
_cell.angle_alpha   90.00
_cell.angle_beta   90.00
_cell.angle_gamma   90.00
#
_symmetry.space_group_name_H-M   'P 1'
#
loop_
_entity.id
_entity.type
_entity.pdbx_description
1 polymer ?
#
loop_
_entity_poly.entity_id
_entity_poly.type
_entity_poly.pdbx_seq_one_letter_code
_entity_poly.pdbx_strand_id
1 'polypeptide(L)'
;MTSAAPQTALLTQAEPDHLEIVLTGGPCAGKTTAATRLRDTFRAKGTIHGEEDARIKRFVCGKISTRFRVFTVPEAATSMFTNGVGFQDLGEKAKRFAFQWSILSLQMNLEDGFERFARACGEPSILLCDRGLMDGSVYMPPEEWDSLVEGNGMDERSLRDGRYDGIFHLVTAACGAEEHYSLENNQARSESVEMARDVDGRTEGVWLGHPRHVVFDNSTDFEAKMSRITSAASRLVGLPCRPRKLCKFLLFEPPPPLEEFPVPVREFHAEKVFLVKRDTAEAGESGLMTVPAETSGGDADGEGDANVDVPAAVCVSSESFLEKRGKTKSEVFVYSITTISTFSDGTVTEVTRHLSAARHASIEKERADPARPKVVQRRVSFLWERQVFELHTDMEPTFGINVLHRRSEGGELSLPTFLKVDD
;
A
#
# COMPACT_ATOMS: atom_id res chain seq x y z
N MET A 1 43.32 11.01 22.50
CA MET A 1 42.80 9.94 21.63
C MET A 1 41.61 9.32 22.33
N THR A 2 40.44 9.93 22.16
CA THR A 2 39.19 9.45 22.73
C THR A 2 38.48 8.65 21.64
N SER A 3 38.48 7.33 21.82
CA SER A 3 37.80 6.36 20.97
C SER A 3 36.31 6.67 20.94
N ALA A 4 35.83 7.27 19.85
CA ALA A 4 34.41 7.35 19.55
C ALA A 4 33.93 5.94 19.16
N ALA A 5 33.23 5.27 20.07
CA ALA A 5 32.46 4.08 19.73
C ALA A 5 31.45 4.44 18.62
N PRO A 6 31.22 3.56 17.62
CA PRO A 6 30.24 3.84 16.59
C PRO A 6 28.84 3.92 17.22
N GLN A 7 28.18 5.06 17.05
CA GLN A 7 26.81 5.37 17.49
C GLN A 7 25.71 4.53 16.77
N THR A 8 26.05 3.38 16.21
CA THR A 8 25.16 2.54 15.41
C THR A 8 24.46 1.44 16.24
N ALA A 9 24.70 1.40 17.55
CA ALA A 9 24.16 0.38 18.43
C ALA A 9 23.17 0.97 19.44
N LEU A 10 21.95 1.32 18.98
CA LEU A 10 20.76 1.51 19.84
C LEU A 10 19.44 1.71 19.06
N LEU A 11 19.33 1.21 17.83
CA LEU A 11 18.01 0.94 17.25
C LEU A 11 17.64 -0.48 17.67
N THR A 12 16.97 -0.58 18.82
CA THR A 12 16.28 -1.80 19.23
C THR A 12 15.44 -2.33 18.07
N GLN A 13 15.30 -3.65 17.98
CA GLN A 13 14.42 -4.37 17.03
C GLN A 13 12.93 -4.10 17.32
N ALA A 14 12.55 -2.83 17.48
CA ALA A 14 11.17 -2.39 17.59
C ALA A 14 10.52 -2.50 16.21
N GLU A 15 9.26 -2.95 16.20
CA GLU A 15 8.41 -3.02 15.01
C GLU A 15 8.39 -1.64 14.31
N PRO A 16 8.32 -1.58 12.97
CA PRO A 16 8.33 -0.31 12.27
C PRO A 16 7.14 0.54 12.73
N ASP A 17 7.45 1.72 13.26
CA ASP A 17 6.47 2.73 13.65
C ASP A 17 5.96 3.51 12.44
N HIS A 18 6.28 3.05 11.23
CA HIS A 18 5.92 3.73 10.02
C HIS A 18 5.20 2.82 9.04
N LEU A 19 4.42 3.43 8.16
CA LEU A 19 3.86 2.80 6.98
C LEU A 19 4.33 3.56 5.75
N GLU A 20 4.70 2.82 4.71
CA GLU A 20 5.19 3.38 3.46
C GLU A 20 4.16 3.21 2.34
N ILE A 21 3.74 4.34 1.76
CA ILE A 21 2.75 4.39 0.67
C ILE A 21 3.42 4.99 -0.54
N VAL A 22 3.44 4.26 -1.64
CA VAL A 22 3.89 4.80 -2.93
C VAL A 22 2.72 5.31 -3.75
N LEU A 23 2.87 6.50 -4.32
CA LEU A 23 1.99 7.07 -5.32
C LEU A 23 2.63 6.84 -6.69
N THR A 24 2.05 5.96 -7.49
CA THR A 24 2.54 5.59 -8.83
C THR A 24 1.49 5.87 -9.91
N GLY A 25 1.88 5.74 -11.18
CA GLY A 25 1.03 5.97 -12.35
C GLY A 25 1.70 6.77 -13.45
N GLY A 26 1.02 6.85 -14.59
CA GLY A 26 1.47 7.55 -15.79
C GLY A 26 1.61 9.07 -15.62
N PRO A 27 2.11 9.78 -16.66
CA PRO A 27 2.15 11.24 -16.66
C PRO A 27 0.75 11.84 -16.49
N CYS A 28 0.66 13.02 -15.87
CA CYS A 28 -0.60 13.74 -15.62
C CYS A 28 -1.69 12.92 -14.89
N ALA A 29 -1.30 11.97 -14.04
CA ALA A 29 -2.22 11.19 -13.21
C ALA A 29 -2.73 11.91 -11.93
N GLY A 30 -2.11 13.04 -11.56
CA GLY A 30 -2.41 13.77 -10.33
C GLY A 30 -1.61 13.36 -9.09
N LYS A 31 -0.48 12.65 -9.24
CA LYS A 31 0.36 12.16 -8.14
C LYS A 31 0.80 13.25 -7.16
N THR A 32 1.38 14.35 -7.65
CA THR A 32 1.85 15.45 -6.80
C THR A 32 0.72 16.12 -6.02
N THR A 33 -0.45 16.28 -6.66
CA THR A 33 -1.65 16.81 -6.01
C THR A 33 -2.16 15.85 -4.93
N ALA A 34 -2.21 14.55 -5.22
CA ALA A 34 -2.59 13.52 -4.25
C ALA A 34 -1.62 13.47 -3.06
N ALA A 35 -0.30 13.53 -3.32
CA ALA A 35 0.74 13.57 -2.29
C ALA A 35 0.55 14.77 -1.36
N THR A 36 0.31 15.94 -1.94
CA THR A 36 0.05 17.18 -1.19
C THR A 36 -1.20 17.07 -0.34
N ARG A 37 -2.31 16.60 -0.92
CA ARG A 37 -3.58 16.45 -0.19
C ARG A 37 -3.49 15.44 0.95
N LEU A 38 -2.86 14.29 0.71
CA LEU A 38 -2.63 13.27 1.73
C LEU A 38 -1.74 13.82 2.85
N ARG A 39 -0.64 14.49 2.49
CA ARG A 39 0.27 15.12 3.45
C ARG A 39 -0.48 16.12 4.32
N ASP A 40 -1.25 17.02 3.73
CA ASP A 40 -1.90 18.10 4.47
C ASP A 40 -3.05 17.56 5.33
N THR A 41 -3.85 16.62 4.79
CA THR A 41 -4.93 15.94 5.54
C THR A 41 -4.37 15.18 6.75
N PHE A 42 -3.31 14.41 6.56
CA PHE A 42 -2.72 13.61 7.63
C PHE A 42 -1.92 14.44 8.62
N ARG A 43 -1.26 15.52 8.19
CA ARG A 43 -0.62 16.46 9.13
C ARG A 43 -1.64 17.18 9.99
N ALA A 44 -2.75 17.62 9.42
CA ALA A 44 -3.84 18.21 10.20
C ALA A 44 -4.39 17.22 11.24
N LYS A 45 -4.54 15.94 10.88
CA LYS A 45 -4.99 14.89 11.81
C LYS A 45 -3.93 14.44 12.83
N GLY A 46 -2.65 14.57 12.51
CA GLY A 46 -1.52 14.07 13.32
C GLY A 46 -0.84 15.12 14.21
N THR A 47 -1.13 16.40 13.98
CA THR A 47 -0.61 17.52 14.78
C THR A 47 -1.58 17.81 15.93
N ILE A 48 -1.04 18.08 17.12
CA ILE A 48 -1.85 18.55 18.25
C ILE A 48 -1.99 20.07 18.14
N HIS A 49 -3.21 20.57 17.98
CA HIS A 49 -3.54 21.99 18.08
C HIS A 49 -4.24 22.27 19.42
N GLY A 50 -3.46 22.67 20.43
CA GLY A 50 -3.99 23.01 21.76
C GLY A 50 -4.17 21.83 22.73
N GLU A 51 -4.71 22.11 23.92
CA GLU A 51 -4.85 21.12 25.00
C GLU A 51 -5.93 20.06 24.73
N GLU A 52 -6.96 20.39 23.95
CA GLU A 52 -8.07 19.50 23.63
C GLU A 52 -7.63 18.38 22.68
N ASP A 53 -6.90 18.72 21.61
CA ASP A 53 -6.31 17.76 20.68
C ASP A 53 -5.33 16.79 21.35
N ALA A 54 -4.68 17.23 22.43
CA ALA A 54 -3.69 16.42 23.15
C ALA A 54 -4.29 15.17 23.82
N ARG A 55 -5.61 15.15 23.98
CA ARG A 55 -6.35 14.01 24.57
C ARG A 55 -6.84 13.04 23.51
N ILE A 56 -6.85 13.43 22.23
CA ILE A 56 -7.40 12.64 21.13
C ILE A 56 -6.42 11.54 20.73
N LYS A 57 -6.68 10.33 21.22
CA LYS A 57 -5.94 9.12 20.84
C LYS A 57 -6.47 8.59 19.50
N ARG A 58 -5.56 8.31 18.57
CA ARG A 58 -5.86 7.75 17.24
C ARG A 58 -5.11 6.43 17.09
N PHE A 59 -5.76 5.46 16.46
CA PHE A 59 -5.05 4.27 16.01
C PHE A 59 -4.38 4.57 14.67
N VAL A 60 -3.06 4.49 14.62
CA VAL A 60 -2.31 4.72 13.38
C VAL A 60 -1.04 3.87 13.39
N CYS A 61 -0.71 3.27 12.24
CA CYS A 61 0.43 2.36 12.09
C CYS A 61 0.46 1.23 13.15
N GLY A 62 -0.73 0.80 13.60
CA GLY A 62 -0.88 -0.27 14.60
C GLY A 62 -0.63 0.15 16.04
N LYS A 63 -0.49 1.45 16.31
CA LYS A 63 -0.32 2.01 17.65
C LYS A 63 -1.42 3.02 17.96
N ILE A 64 -1.83 3.07 19.22
CA ILE A 64 -2.67 4.16 19.72
C ILE A 64 -1.72 5.32 20.06
N SER A 65 -1.84 6.42 19.34
CA SER A 65 -1.02 7.62 19.55
C SER A 65 -1.86 8.89 19.43
N THR A 66 -1.49 9.92 20.16
CA THR A 66 -2.08 11.26 20.06
C THR A 66 -1.43 12.09 18.95
N ARG A 67 -0.25 11.69 18.48
CA ARG A 67 0.50 12.32 17.39
C ARG A 67 1.00 11.31 16.38
N PHE A 68 1.12 11.74 15.13
CA PHE A 68 1.86 11.02 14.12
C PHE A 68 2.40 11.98 13.06
N ARG A 69 3.50 11.58 12.44
CA ARG A 69 4.21 12.43 11.48
C ARG A 69 3.96 11.96 10.05
N VAL A 70 4.06 12.90 9.11
CA VAL A 70 3.93 12.61 7.69
C VAL A 70 5.11 13.18 6.95
N PHE A 71 5.85 12.28 6.32
CA PHE A 71 7.01 12.56 5.50
C PHE A 71 6.67 12.32 4.04
N THR A 72 7.23 13.14 3.16
CA THR A 72 7.11 12.98 1.70
C THR A 72 8.49 12.76 1.13
N VAL A 73 8.69 11.62 0.49
CA VAL A 73 9.93 11.26 -0.19
C VAL A 73 9.81 11.73 -1.65
N PRO A 74 10.70 12.61 -2.13
CA PRO A 74 10.63 13.13 -3.49
C PRO A 74 11.09 12.10 -4.52
N GLU A 75 10.66 12.28 -5.77
CA GLU A 75 11.09 11.44 -6.90
C GLU A 75 12.59 11.62 -7.21
N ALA A 76 13.37 10.53 -7.13
CA ALA A 76 14.79 10.54 -7.45
C ALA A 76 15.08 10.94 -8.91
N ALA A 77 14.25 10.48 -9.85
CA ALA A 77 14.42 10.76 -11.27
C ALA A 77 14.30 12.26 -11.58
N THR A 78 13.28 12.94 -11.03
CA THR A 78 13.12 14.40 -11.16
C THR A 78 14.33 15.15 -10.60
N SER A 79 14.90 14.67 -9.48
CA SER A 79 16.13 15.24 -8.91
C SER A 79 17.31 15.12 -9.87
N MET A 80 17.46 14.00 -10.59
CA MET A 80 18.55 13.85 -11.59
C MET A 80 18.34 14.70 -12.84
N PHE A 81 17.13 14.69 -13.41
CA PHE A 81 16.84 15.45 -14.64
C PHE A 81 16.98 16.96 -14.44
N THR A 82 16.54 17.48 -13.29
CA THR A 82 16.65 18.92 -12.97
C THR A 82 18.10 19.35 -12.78
N ASN A 83 19.00 18.41 -12.45
CA ASN A 83 20.43 18.67 -12.21
C ASN A 83 21.34 18.25 -13.36
N GLY A 84 20.80 18.20 -14.60
CA GLY A 84 21.61 18.13 -15.82
C GLY A 84 21.83 16.73 -16.39
N VAL A 85 21.23 15.68 -15.81
CA VAL A 85 21.21 14.36 -16.47
C VAL A 85 20.19 14.37 -17.59
N GLY A 86 20.60 14.10 -18.83
CA GLY A 86 19.73 14.15 -20.00
C GLY A 86 19.46 12.78 -20.60
N PHE A 87 18.28 12.59 -21.21
CA PHE A 87 17.96 11.36 -21.96
C PHE A 87 18.92 11.08 -23.13
N GLN A 88 19.65 12.11 -23.60
CA GLN A 88 20.62 12.01 -24.68
C GLN A 88 21.83 11.15 -24.30
N ASP A 89 22.11 10.97 -23.01
CA ASP A 89 23.22 10.17 -22.51
C ASP A 89 22.93 8.66 -22.49
N LEU A 90 21.70 8.24 -22.82
CA LEU A 90 21.19 6.86 -22.66
C LEU A 90 21.32 5.97 -23.91
N GLY A 91 22.08 6.38 -24.93
CA GLY A 91 22.20 5.61 -26.18
C GLY A 91 22.89 4.24 -26.03
N GLU A 92 23.76 4.07 -25.04
CA GLU A 92 24.53 2.83 -24.81
C GLU A 92 23.95 2.00 -23.67
N LYS A 93 23.94 0.67 -23.82
CA LYS A 93 23.44 -0.26 -22.78
C LYS A 93 24.10 -0.03 -21.42
N ALA A 94 25.42 0.13 -21.36
CA ALA A 94 26.13 0.39 -20.11
C ALA A 94 25.68 1.69 -19.43
N LYS A 95 25.45 2.75 -20.20
CA LYS A 95 24.94 4.04 -19.69
C LYS A 95 23.50 3.92 -19.20
N ARG A 96 22.64 3.17 -19.90
CA ARG A 96 21.26 2.85 -19.44
C ARG A 96 21.26 2.11 -18.11
N PHE A 97 22.10 1.08 -17.97
CA PHE A 97 22.26 0.33 -16.71
C PHE A 97 22.75 1.23 -15.58
N ALA A 98 23.82 1.99 -15.80
CA ALA A 98 24.36 2.90 -14.80
C ALA A 98 23.33 3.96 -14.38
N PHE A 99 22.59 4.51 -15.34
CA PHE A 99 21.54 5.51 -15.08
C PHE A 99 20.38 4.93 -14.27
N GLN A 100 19.81 3.80 -14.69
CA GLN A 100 18.72 3.14 -13.97
C GLN A 100 19.14 2.72 -12.56
N TRP A 101 20.35 2.16 -12.43
CA TRP A 101 20.91 1.85 -11.11
C TRP A 101 21.07 3.08 -10.23
N SER A 102 21.53 4.21 -10.80
CA SER A 102 21.72 5.45 -10.05
C SER A 102 20.38 6.00 -9.54
N ILE A 103 19.33 5.97 -10.36
CA ILE A 103 17.97 6.36 -9.92
C ILE A 103 17.48 5.42 -8.83
N LEU A 104 17.55 4.10 -9.07
CA LEU A 104 17.09 3.09 -8.12
C LEU A 104 17.82 3.23 -6.77
N SER A 105 19.15 3.34 -6.79
CA SER A 105 19.98 3.54 -5.60
C SER A 105 19.68 4.84 -4.88
N LEU A 106 19.49 5.94 -5.61
CA LEU A 106 19.16 7.22 -5.01
C LEU A 106 17.78 7.17 -4.34
N GLN A 107 16.79 6.59 -5.01
CA GLN A 107 15.44 6.40 -4.46
C GLN A 107 15.48 5.57 -3.17
N MET A 108 16.19 4.44 -3.18
CA MET A 108 16.39 3.61 -1.98
C MET A 108 17.04 4.40 -0.84
N ASN A 109 18.09 5.18 -1.13
CA ASN A 109 18.77 5.96 -0.11
C ASN A 109 17.90 7.09 0.46
N LEU A 110 17.03 7.69 -0.36
CA LEU A 110 16.06 8.67 0.09
C LEU A 110 15.04 8.00 1.02
N GLU A 111 14.38 6.92 0.57
CA GLU A 111 13.42 6.13 1.35
C GLU A 111 14.01 5.72 2.70
N ASP A 112 15.17 5.07 2.71
CA ASP A 112 15.86 4.62 3.94
C ASP A 112 16.27 5.81 4.83
N GLY A 113 16.60 6.95 4.24
CA GLY A 113 16.95 8.17 4.96
C GLY A 113 15.77 8.73 5.75
N PHE A 114 14.62 8.85 5.11
CA PHE A 114 13.37 9.27 5.76
C PHE A 114 12.90 8.23 6.77
N GLU A 115 13.03 6.94 6.46
CA GLU A 115 12.68 5.86 7.37
C GLU A 115 13.51 5.91 8.67
N ARG A 116 14.84 6.01 8.55
CA ARG A 116 15.74 6.13 9.71
C ARG A 116 15.38 7.33 10.57
N PHE A 117 15.05 8.46 9.94
CA PHE A 117 14.64 9.67 10.66
C PHE A 117 13.27 9.52 11.34
N ALA A 118 12.30 8.88 10.67
CA ALA A 118 10.99 8.58 11.23
C ALA A 118 11.12 7.67 12.47
N ARG A 119 11.94 6.61 12.38
CA ARG A 119 12.25 5.73 13.53
C ARG A 119 12.90 6.51 14.68
N ALA A 120 13.81 7.43 14.38
CA ALA A 120 14.46 8.27 15.39
C ALA A 120 13.49 9.25 16.09
N CYS A 121 12.37 9.63 15.44
CA CYS A 121 11.34 10.47 16.06
C CYS A 121 10.56 9.73 17.16
N GLY A 122 10.45 8.39 17.10
CA GLY A 122 9.72 7.57 18.08
C GLY A 122 8.19 7.78 18.06
N GLU A 123 7.67 8.53 17.09
CA GLU A 123 6.25 8.72 16.85
C GLU A 123 5.81 7.88 15.64
N PRO A 124 4.56 7.36 15.62
CA PRO A 124 4.01 6.76 14.42
C PRO A 124 4.16 7.69 13.22
N SER A 125 4.53 7.17 12.06
CA SER A 125 4.90 7.96 10.90
C SER A 125 4.31 7.39 9.61
N ILE A 126 4.01 8.25 8.66
CA ILE A 126 3.56 7.86 7.32
C ILE A 126 4.58 8.42 6.34
N LEU A 127 5.14 7.55 5.50
CA LEU A 127 6.03 7.92 4.40
C LEU A 127 5.23 7.86 3.11
N LEU A 128 5.13 9.00 2.43
CA LEU A 128 4.49 9.13 1.12
C LEU A 128 5.59 9.25 0.05
N CYS A 129 5.74 8.24 -0.79
CA CYS A 129 6.77 8.20 -1.83
C CYS A 129 6.19 8.64 -3.18
N ASP A 130 6.75 9.69 -3.77
CA ASP A 130 6.44 10.08 -5.15
C ASP A 130 7.22 9.15 -6.10
N ARG A 131 6.51 8.14 -6.63
CA ARG A 131 7.05 6.93 -7.26
C ARG A 131 7.81 6.02 -6.32
N GLY A 132 7.94 4.77 -6.75
CA GLY A 132 8.66 3.72 -6.01
C GLY A 132 9.60 2.94 -6.90
N LEU A 133 10.33 2.00 -6.31
CA LEU A 133 11.46 1.31 -6.95
C LEU A 133 11.07 0.56 -8.22
N MET A 134 9.87 -0.01 -8.28
CA MET A 134 9.41 -0.76 -9.45
C MET A 134 9.10 0.15 -10.66
N ASP A 135 8.85 1.45 -10.47
CA ASP A 135 8.55 2.36 -11.59
C ASP A 135 9.70 2.44 -12.59
N GLY A 136 10.95 2.26 -12.14
CA GLY A 136 12.12 2.25 -13.02
C GLY A 136 12.12 1.13 -14.05
N SER A 137 11.51 -0.02 -13.71
CA SER A 137 11.45 -1.20 -14.57
C SER A 137 10.68 -0.96 -15.88
N VAL A 138 9.76 0.01 -15.91
CA VAL A 138 8.96 0.36 -17.10
C VAL A 138 9.83 0.93 -18.23
N TYR A 139 10.99 1.51 -17.89
CA TYR A 139 11.87 2.21 -18.82
C TYR A 139 13.02 1.35 -19.36
N MET A 140 13.02 0.05 -19.05
CA MET A 140 14.01 -0.89 -19.58
C MET A 140 13.40 -2.27 -19.86
N PRO A 141 14.00 -3.07 -20.75
CA PRO A 141 13.55 -4.44 -21.01
C PRO A 141 13.57 -5.30 -19.72
N PRO A 142 12.61 -6.23 -19.54
CA PRO A 142 12.53 -7.07 -18.34
C PRO A 142 13.82 -7.85 -18.06
N GLU A 143 14.49 -8.37 -19.08
CA GLU A 143 15.72 -9.14 -18.92
C GLU A 143 16.88 -8.27 -18.43
N GLU A 144 16.90 -7.00 -18.86
CA GLU A 144 17.88 -6.02 -18.38
C GLU A 144 17.58 -5.61 -16.94
N TRP A 145 16.30 -5.46 -16.57
CA TRP A 145 15.87 -5.14 -15.20
C TRP A 145 16.23 -6.27 -14.23
N ASP A 146 15.90 -7.51 -14.58
CA ASP A 146 16.22 -8.69 -13.77
C ASP A 146 17.73 -8.79 -13.54
N SER A 147 18.53 -8.62 -14.61
CA SER A 147 19.99 -8.60 -14.51
C SER A 147 20.51 -7.46 -13.62
N LEU A 148 19.86 -6.29 -13.64
CA LEU A 148 20.24 -5.13 -12.82
C LEU A 148 19.95 -5.39 -11.34
N VAL A 149 18.76 -5.92 -11.02
CA VAL A 149 18.32 -6.18 -9.64
C VAL A 149 19.13 -7.33 -9.04
N GLU A 150 19.26 -8.46 -9.76
CA GLU A 150 20.04 -9.62 -9.31
C GLU A 150 21.54 -9.30 -9.20
N GLY A 151 22.09 -8.55 -10.15
CA GLY A 151 23.49 -8.14 -10.15
C GLY A 151 23.88 -7.26 -8.95
N ASN A 152 22.89 -6.64 -8.29
CA ASN A 152 23.08 -5.86 -7.07
C ASN A 152 22.60 -6.60 -5.81
N GLY A 153 22.37 -7.91 -5.88
CA GLY A 153 22.01 -8.76 -4.74
C GLY A 153 20.60 -8.51 -4.20
N MET A 154 19.71 -7.99 -5.04
CA MET A 154 18.32 -7.72 -4.67
C MET A 154 17.38 -8.66 -5.42
N ASP A 155 16.12 -8.67 -5.01
CA ASP A 155 15.05 -9.38 -5.70
C ASP A 155 13.82 -8.49 -5.87
N GLU A 156 13.12 -8.65 -6.99
CA GLU A 156 11.93 -7.85 -7.34
C GLU A 156 10.87 -7.85 -6.22
N ARG A 157 10.75 -8.95 -5.46
CA ARG A 157 9.72 -9.08 -4.44
C ARG A 157 10.06 -8.31 -3.18
N SER A 158 11.32 -8.31 -2.76
CA SER A 158 11.75 -7.42 -1.68
C SER A 158 11.51 -5.96 -2.06
N LEU A 159 11.76 -5.58 -3.32
CA LEU A 159 11.49 -4.21 -3.81
C LEU A 159 10.00 -3.88 -3.86
N ARG A 160 9.15 -4.84 -4.25
CA ARG A 160 7.70 -4.61 -4.43
C ARG A 160 6.91 -4.83 -3.13
N ASP A 161 6.98 -6.03 -2.57
CA ASP A 161 6.12 -6.55 -1.50
C ASP A 161 6.73 -6.39 -0.10
N GLY A 162 8.06 -6.28 -0.01
CA GLY A 162 8.77 -6.18 1.26
C GLY A 162 8.94 -4.75 1.79
N ARG A 163 8.95 -3.76 0.88
CA ARG A 163 9.29 -2.37 1.18
C ARG A 163 8.08 -1.46 1.37
N TYR A 164 7.01 -1.68 0.61
CA TYR A 164 5.83 -0.82 0.60
C TYR A 164 4.64 -1.47 1.31
N ASP A 165 3.93 -0.69 2.11
CA ASP A 165 2.67 -1.11 2.73
C ASP A 165 1.47 -0.91 1.81
N GLY A 166 1.54 0.02 0.86
CA GLY A 166 0.48 0.28 -0.11
C GLY A 166 1.00 0.86 -1.41
N ILE A 167 0.45 0.35 -2.51
CA ILE A 167 0.74 0.84 -3.87
C ILE A 167 -0.51 1.51 -4.38
N PHE A 168 -0.46 2.83 -4.55
CA PHE A 168 -1.59 3.62 -5.00
C PHE A 168 -1.32 4.06 -6.43
N HIS A 169 -1.91 3.33 -7.38
CA HIS A 169 -1.78 3.62 -8.80
C HIS A 169 -2.86 4.60 -9.23
N LEU A 170 -2.46 5.80 -9.59
CA LEU A 170 -3.36 6.80 -10.14
C LEU A 170 -3.33 6.67 -11.66
N VAL A 171 -4.48 6.35 -12.26
CA VAL A 171 -4.61 6.26 -13.71
C VAL A 171 -4.40 7.64 -14.34
N THR A 172 -3.54 7.72 -15.36
CA THR A 172 -3.29 8.95 -16.14
C THR A 172 -4.58 9.61 -16.67
N ALA A 173 -4.63 10.94 -16.70
CA ALA A 173 -5.74 11.68 -17.31
C ALA A 173 -5.96 11.32 -18.80
N ALA A 174 -4.91 10.87 -19.51
CA ALA A 174 -5.02 10.35 -20.88
C ALA A 174 -6.03 9.19 -21.00
N CYS A 175 -6.47 8.61 -19.89
CA CYS A 175 -7.41 7.51 -19.82
C CYS A 175 -8.73 7.93 -19.15
N GLY A 176 -9.78 8.17 -19.94
CA GLY A 176 -11.11 8.49 -19.41
C GLY A 176 -11.29 9.94 -18.93
N ALA A 177 -10.26 10.79 -19.02
CA ALA A 177 -10.30 12.22 -18.70
C ALA A 177 -9.40 13.03 -19.65
N GLU A 178 -9.41 12.70 -20.95
CA GLU A 178 -8.48 13.24 -21.96
C GLU A 178 -8.52 14.77 -22.04
N GLU A 179 -9.68 15.37 -21.80
CA GLU A 179 -9.89 16.81 -21.75
C GLU A 179 -9.03 17.52 -20.67
N HIS A 180 -8.60 16.79 -19.65
CA HIS A 180 -7.74 17.27 -18.57
C HIS A 180 -6.26 16.88 -18.75
N TYR A 181 -5.91 16.19 -19.84
CA TYR A 181 -4.53 15.88 -20.16
C TYR A 181 -3.86 17.11 -20.79
N SER A 182 -3.35 18.01 -19.95
CA SER A 182 -2.54 19.15 -20.37
C SER A 182 -1.04 18.88 -20.14
N LEU A 183 -0.22 19.27 -21.12
CA LEU A 183 1.25 19.24 -21.03
C LEU A 183 1.83 20.52 -20.40
N GLU A 184 0.98 21.52 -20.12
CA GLU A 184 1.39 22.86 -19.69
C GLU A 184 2.14 22.87 -18.35
N ASN A 185 1.84 21.91 -17.46
CA ASN A 185 2.45 21.86 -16.12
C ASN A 185 3.73 21.01 -16.03
N ASN A 186 4.15 20.34 -17.11
CA ASN A 186 5.35 19.50 -17.12
C ASN A 186 6.28 19.88 -18.27
N GLN A 187 7.13 20.89 -18.05
CA GLN A 187 8.18 21.33 -18.99
C GLN A 187 9.17 20.22 -19.44
N ALA A 188 9.08 19.01 -18.87
CA ALA A 188 10.00 17.91 -19.12
C ALA A 188 9.43 16.74 -19.95
N ARG A 189 8.16 16.74 -20.39
CA ARG A 189 7.55 15.57 -21.04
C ARG A 189 6.73 15.93 -22.29
N SER A 190 7.11 15.36 -23.43
CA SER A 190 6.51 15.56 -24.76
C SER A 190 5.74 14.32 -25.25
N GLU A 191 5.28 13.46 -24.35
CA GLU A 191 4.64 12.18 -24.66
C GLU A 191 3.20 12.39 -25.17
N SER A 192 2.84 11.68 -26.26
CA SER A 192 1.48 11.70 -26.79
C SER A 192 0.49 11.05 -25.82
N VAL A 193 -0.81 11.28 -26.02
CA VAL A 193 -1.87 10.64 -25.23
C VAL A 193 -1.70 9.12 -25.25
N GLU A 194 -1.45 8.52 -26.42
CA GLU A 194 -1.27 7.07 -26.59
C GLU A 194 -0.05 6.56 -25.83
N MET A 195 1.07 7.28 -25.90
CA MET A 195 2.28 6.92 -25.14
C MET A 195 2.02 6.98 -23.64
N ALA A 196 1.30 7.99 -23.16
CA ALA A 196 0.92 8.11 -21.75
C ALA A 196 0.03 6.94 -21.29
N ARG A 197 -0.90 6.45 -22.13
CA ARG A 197 -1.72 5.27 -21.82
C ARG A 197 -0.87 4.01 -21.69
N ASP A 198 0.04 3.81 -22.63
CA ASP A 198 0.88 2.63 -22.66
C ASP A 198 1.86 2.60 -21.49
N VAL A 199 2.50 3.73 -21.17
CA VAL A 199 3.34 3.88 -19.98
C VAL A 199 2.54 3.65 -18.70
N ASP A 200 1.31 4.17 -18.61
CA ASP A 200 0.43 3.95 -17.46
C ASP A 200 0.09 2.47 -17.26
N GLY A 201 -0.31 1.77 -18.32
CA GLY A 201 -0.61 0.34 -18.28
C GLY A 201 0.61 -0.52 -17.93
N ARG A 202 1.79 -0.18 -18.48
CA ARG A 202 3.04 -0.85 -18.10
C ARG A 202 3.41 -0.60 -16.63
N THR A 203 3.22 0.63 -16.14
CA THR A 203 3.43 0.99 -14.74
C THR A 203 2.48 0.22 -13.82
N GLU A 204 1.20 0.11 -14.20
CA GLU A 204 0.23 -0.70 -13.45
C GLU A 204 0.67 -2.17 -13.38
N GLY A 205 1.17 -2.70 -14.51
CA GLY A 205 1.63 -4.07 -14.66
C GLY A 205 2.78 -4.48 -13.75
N VAL A 206 3.75 -3.59 -13.51
CA VAL A 206 4.95 -3.91 -12.69
C VAL A 206 4.62 -4.05 -11.21
N TRP A 207 3.54 -3.42 -10.76
CA TRP A 207 3.03 -3.51 -9.39
C TRP A 207 2.02 -4.65 -9.17
N LEU A 208 1.60 -5.35 -10.25
CA LEU A 208 0.70 -6.50 -10.14
C LEU A 208 1.28 -7.57 -9.21
N GLY A 209 0.44 -8.01 -8.28
CA GLY A 209 0.79 -8.98 -7.25
C GLY A 209 0.98 -8.38 -5.87
N HIS A 210 1.24 -7.08 -5.72
CA HIS A 210 1.31 -6.49 -4.38
C HIS A 210 -0.03 -6.66 -3.61
N PRO A 211 -0.04 -7.13 -2.34
CA PRO A 211 -1.29 -7.45 -1.62
C PRO A 211 -2.20 -6.24 -1.40
N ARG A 212 -1.64 -5.04 -1.48
CA ARG A 212 -2.30 -3.75 -1.26
C ARG A 212 -2.08 -2.82 -2.46
N HIS A 213 -2.18 -3.35 -3.68
CA HIS A 213 -2.24 -2.55 -4.90
C HIS A 213 -3.67 -2.05 -5.13
N VAL A 214 -3.84 -0.73 -5.08
CA VAL A 214 -5.13 -0.05 -5.29
C VAL A 214 -5.02 0.87 -6.50
N VAL A 215 -5.93 0.67 -7.45
CA VAL A 215 -5.99 1.45 -8.69
C VAL A 215 -7.14 2.45 -8.61
N PHE A 216 -6.82 3.71 -8.87
CA PHE A 216 -7.76 4.84 -8.89
C PHE A 216 -7.97 5.32 -10.32
N ASP A 217 -9.09 4.91 -10.91
CA ASP A 217 -9.51 5.31 -12.25
C ASP A 217 -10.04 6.76 -12.32
N ASN A 218 -10.39 7.20 -13.53
CA ASN A 218 -11.00 8.51 -13.78
C ASN A 218 -12.51 8.42 -14.06
N SER A 219 -13.21 7.41 -13.52
CA SER A 219 -14.66 7.24 -13.69
C SER A 219 -15.51 8.29 -12.97
N THR A 220 -14.89 9.02 -12.05
CA THR A 220 -15.48 10.11 -11.27
C THR A 220 -14.74 11.40 -11.56
N ASP A 221 -15.29 12.54 -11.13
CA ASP A 221 -14.54 13.79 -11.12
C ASP A 221 -13.25 13.70 -10.28
N PHE A 222 -12.39 14.70 -10.46
CA PHE A 222 -11.07 14.76 -9.83
C PHE A 222 -11.15 14.79 -8.29
N GLU A 223 -12.11 15.53 -7.73
CA GLU A 223 -12.27 15.64 -6.27
C GLU A 223 -12.75 14.32 -5.65
N ALA A 224 -13.69 13.63 -6.29
CA ALA A 224 -14.13 12.30 -5.92
C ALA A 224 -13.00 11.27 -6.03
N LYS A 225 -12.12 11.38 -7.04
CA LYS A 225 -10.89 10.57 -7.13
C LYS A 225 -9.95 10.84 -5.95
N MET A 226 -9.72 12.12 -5.61
CA MET A 226 -8.91 12.51 -4.44
C MET A 226 -9.50 12.04 -3.11
N SER A 227 -10.83 12.03 -2.99
CA SER A 227 -11.56 11.50 -1.82
C SER A 227 -11.38 9.98 -1.70
N ARG A 228 -11.48 9.23 -2.81
CA ARG A 228 -11.18 7.78 -2.84
C ARG A 228 -9.76 7.50 -2.38
N ILE A 229 -8.77 8.24 -2.89
CA ILE A 229 -7.36 8.12 -2.49
C ILE A 229 -7.20 8.38 -0.98
N THR A 230 -7.79 9.45 -0.47
CA THR A 230 -7.72 9.82 0.96
C THR A 230 -8.37 8.76 1.84
N SER A 231 -9.51 8.20 1.40
CA SER A 231 -10.22 7.13 2.10
C SER A 231 -9.41 5.83 2.14
N ALA A 232 -8.83 5.43 1.00
CA ALA A 232 -7.95 4.27 0.91
C ALA A 232 -6.69 4.43 1.77
N ALA A 233 -6.06 5.62 1.77
CA ALA A 233 -4.90 5.90 2.61
C ALA A 233 -5.28 5.86 4.09
N SER A 234 -6.41 6.46 4.47
CA SER A 234 -6.90 6.48 5.86
C SER A 234 -7.10 5.06 6.40
N ARG A 235 -7.71 4.18 5.60
CA ARG A 235 -7.82 2.73 5.90
C ARG A 235 -6.47 2.10 6.15
N LEU A 236 -5.55 2.28 5.20
CA LEU A 236 -4.24 1.64 5.23
C LEU A 236 -3.45 2.05 6.46
N VAL A 237 -3.53 3.32 6.86
CA VAL A 237 -2.83 3.82 8.05
C VAL A 237 -3.49 3.41 9.37
N GLY A 238 -4.70 2.83 9.30
CA GLY A 238 -5.45 2.34 10.46
C GLY A 238 -6.41 3.34 11.08
N LEU A 239 -6.71 4.45 10.39
CA LEU A 239 -7.74 5.38 10.84
C LEU A 239 -9.14 4.73 10.70
N PRO A 240 -10.04 4.92 11.67
CA PRO A 240 -11.41 4.41 11.59
C PRO A 240 -12.08 4.87 10.31
N CYS A 241 -12.78 3.95 9.68
CA CYS A 241 -13.47 4.23 8.43
C CYS A 241 -14.68 3.31 8.31
N ARG A 242 -15.63 3.69 7.43
CA ARG A 242 -16.75 2.82 7.12
C ARG A 242 -16.28 1.55 6.40
N PRO A 243 -16.85 0.38 6.74
CA PRO A 243 -16.51 -0.87 6.09
C PRO A 243 -16.79 -0.77 4.59
N ARG A 244 -15.82 -1.23 3.79
CA ARG A 244 -15.92 -1.22 2.33
C ARG A 244 -16.85 -2.33 1.86
N LYS A 245 -17.67 -2.06 0.84
CA LYS A 245 -18.32 -3.13 0.07
C LYS A 245 -17.24 -3.87 -0.73
N LEU A 246 -16.78 -5.01 -0.23
CA LEU A 246 -15.83 -5.86 -0.93
C LEU A 246 -16.54 -6.49 -2.13
N CYS A 247 -16.00 -6.28 -3.33
CA CYS A 247 -16.45 -6.96 -4.55
C CYS A 247 -15.73 -8.30 -4.63
N LYS A 248 -16.32 -9.31 -3.98
CA LYS A 248 -15.90 -10.71 -4.03
C LYS A 248 -16.95 -11.50 -4.78
N PHE A 249 -16.50 -12.37 -5.67
CA PHE A 249 -17.38 -13.20 -6.46
C PHE A 249 -16.94 -14.66 -6.37
N LEU A 250 -17.88 -15.57 -6.17
CA LEU A 250 -17.60 -16.99 -6.16
C LEU A 250 -17.54 -17.50 -7.60
N LEU A 251 -16.57 -18.35 -7.92
CA LEU A 251 -16.55 -19.05 -9.20
C LEU A 251 -17.37 -20.34 -9.11
N PHE A 252 -18.19 -20.60 -10.13
CA PHE A 252 -18.95 -21.85 -10.26
C PHE A 252 -18.09 -23.05 -10.64
N GLU A 253 -17.03 -22.79 -11.39
CA GLU A 253 -16.13 -23.80 -11.94
C GLU A 253 -14.69 -23.47 -11.55
N PRO A 254 -13.81 -24.48 -11.45
CA PRO A 254 -12.39 -24.21 -11.27
C PRO A 254 -11.88 -23.33 -12.42
N PRO A 255 -10.98 -22.38 -12.15
CA PRO A 255 -10.40 -21.55 -13.19
C PRO A 255 -9.63 -22.41 -14.21
N PRO A 256 -9.52 -21.95 -15.47
CA PRO A 256 -8.68 -22.63 -16.45
C PRO A 256 -7.21 -22.66 -16.01
N PRO A 257 -6.37 -23.54 -16.61
CA PRO A 257 -4.92 -23.49 -16.42
C PRO A 257 -4.36 -22.08 -16.68
N LEU A 258 -3.29 -21.71 -15.97
CA LEU A 258 -2.72 -20.35 -16.07
C LEU A 258 -2.22 -20.02 -17.48
N GLU A 259 -1.84 -21.05 -18.25
CA GLU A 259 -1.39 -20.95 -19.64
C GLU A 259 -2.51 -20.56 -20.60
N GLU A 260 -3.77 -20.78 -20.21
CA GLU A 260 -4.96 -20.44 -21.00
C GLU A 260 -5.52 -19.05 -20.66
N PHE A 261 -4.95 -18.36 -19.66
CA PHE A 261 -5.36 -16.99 -19.36
C PHE A 261 -5.01 -16.08 -20.56
N PRO A 262 -5.96 -15.26 -21.04
CA PRO A 262 -5.71 -14.34 -22.15
C PRO A 262 -4.82 -13.15 -21.77
N VAL A 263 -4.40 -13.08 -20.50
CA VAL A 263 -3.65 -11.97 -19.91
C VAL A 263 -2.48 -12.50 -19.08
N PRO A 264 -1.38 -11.74 -18.95
CA PRO A 264 -0.30 -12.10 -18.05
C PRO A 264 -0.79 -12.22 -16.60
N VAL A 265 -0.32 -13.26 -15.90
CA VAL A 265 -0.69 -13.54 -14.52
C VAL A 265 0.53 -13.53 -13.60
N ARG A 266 0.30 -13.25 -12.32
CA ARG A 266 1.29 -13.40 -11.24
C ARG A 266 0.73 -14.34 -10.19
N GLU A 267 1.35 -15.50 -10.03
CA GLU A 267 0.96 -16.52 -9.05
C GLU A 267 1.77 -16.39 -7.75
N PHE A 268 1.07 -16.62 -6.63
CA PHE A 268 1.61 -16.61 -5.28
C PHE A 268 0.94 -17.71 -4.43
N HIS A 269 1.65 -18.18 -3.42
CA HIS A 269 1.11 -18.95 -2.31
C HIS A 269 1.01 -18.07 -1.08
N ALA A 270 -0.13 -18.14 -0.39
CA ALA A 270 -0.37 -17.47 0.86
C ALA A 270 -0.80 -18.48 1.92
N GLU A 271 -0.21 -18.38 3.10
CA GLU A 271 -0.57 -19.15 4.28
C GLU A 271 -1.11 -18.18 5.32
N LYS A 272 -2.34 -18.41 5.79
CA LYS A 272 -3.01 -17.57 6.78
C LYS A 272 -3.26 -18.35 8.05
N VAL A 273 -2.77 -17.82 9.17
CA VAL A 273 -2.95 -18.41 10.51
C VAL A 273 -3.68 -17.43 11.40
N PHE A 274 -4.87 -17.81 11.87
CA PHE A 274 -5.65 -16.97 12.79
C PHE A 274 -5.08 -17.05 14.20
N LEU A 275 -5.13 -15.93 14.92
CA LEU A 275 -4.61 -15.83 16.28
C LEU A 275 -5.75 -15.83 17.29
N VAL A 276 -5.49 -16.39 18.47
CA VAL A 276 -6.44 -16.36 19.59
C VAL A 276 -6.75 -14.90 19.95
N LYS A 277 -8.04 -14.60 20.16
CA LYS A 277 -8.50 -13.30 20.64
C LYS A 277 -7.85 -13.03 21.98
N ARG A 278 -7.23 -11.86 22.14
CA ARG A 278 -6.83 -11.41 23.48
C ARG A 278 -8.10 -11.03 24.22
N ASP A 279 -8.35 -11.65 25.37
CA ASP A 279 -9.31 -11.10 26.31
C ASP A 279 -8.81 -9.71 26.70
N THR A 280 -9.65 -8.70 26.47
CA THR A 280 -9.36 -7.29 26.73
C THR A 280 -9.07 -7.00 28.21
N ALA A 281 -9.19 -8.00 29.09
CA ALA A 281 -8.90 -7.94 30.52
C ALA A 281 -7.43 -8.21 30.89
N GLU A 282 -6.64 -8.95 30.08
CA GLU A 282 -5.25 -9.33 30.44
C GLU A 282 -4.19 -8.36 29.90
N ALA A 283 -4.57 -7.43 29.02
CA ALA A 283 -3.69 -6.36 28.56
C ALA A 283 -3.77 -5.18 29.54
N GLY A 284 -3.11 -5.30 30.69
CA GLY A 284 -3.03 -4.30 31.76
C GLY A 284 -2.43 -2.93 31.39
N GLU A 285 -2.27 -2.62 30.10
CA GLU A 285 -1.89 -1.31 29.56
C GLU A 285 -2.66 -0.89 28.29
N SER A 286 -3.53 -1.75 27.72
CA SER A 286 -4.46 -1.28 26.69
C SER A 286 -5.73 -0.77 27.37
N GLY A 287 -5.72 0.51 27.75
CA GLY A 287 -6.98 1.22 27.96
C GLY A 287 -7.91 0.92 26.80
N LEU A 288 -9.20 0.68 27.11
CA LEU A 288 -10.29 0.46 26.15
C LEU A 288 -9.95 1.16 24.82
N MET A 289 -9.77 0.40 23.73
CA MET A 289 -9.40 1.00 22.44
C MET A 289 -10.56 1.88 22.01
N THR A 290 -10.43 3.16 22.33
CA THR A 290 -11.39 4.22 22.07
C THR A 290 -10.83 5.07 20.96
N VAL A 291 -11.61 5.21 19.89
CA VAL A 291 -11.33 6.17 18.83
C VAL A 291 -12.43 7.24 18.86
N PRO A 292 -12.15 8.50 18.48
CA PRO A 292 -13.19 9.50 18.33
C PRO A 292 -14.24 8.99 17.35
N ALA A 293 -15.53 9.05 17.69
CA ALA A 293 -16.57 8.68 16.73
C ALA A 293 -16.53 9.64 15.54
N GLU A 294 -16.64 9.10 14.31
CA GLU A 294 -16.76 9.96 13.13
C GLU A 294 -18.15 10.62 13.12
N THR A 295 -18.19 11.94 13.29
CA THR A 295 -19.36 12.73 12.92
C THR A 295 -19.42 12.77 11.39
N SER A 296 -20.61 12.55 10.82
CA SER A 296 -20.82 12.65 9.37
C SER A 296 -20.51 14.08 8.90
N GLY A 297 -19.33 14.30 8.34
CA GLY A 297 -18.98 15.56 7.70
C GLY A 297 -19.75 15.73 6.39
N GLY A 298 -20.88 16.43 6.47
CA GLY A 298 -21.30 17.29 5.36
C GLY A 298 -20.49 18.57 5.42
N ASP A 299 -20.16 19.13 4.25
CA ASP A 299 -19.51 20.42 4.11
C ASP A 299 -20.21 21.46 4.99
N ALA A 300 -19.47 22.06 5.92
CA ALA A 300 -19.98 23.12 6.79
C ALA A 300 -19.06 24.33 6.68
N ASP A 301 -19.36 25.19 5.70
CA ASP A 301 -19.24 26.63 5.91
C ASP A 301 -20.21 27.00 7.04
N GLY A 302 -19.70 27.35 8.22
CA GLY A 302 -20.53 27.83 9.32
C GLY A 302 -19.81 27.89 10.65
N GLU A 303 -19.44 29.10 11.07
CA GLU A 303 -19.18 29.42 12.47
C GLU A 303 -20.37 28.99 13.34
N GLY A 304 -20.13 28.16 14.35
CA GLY A 304 -21.18 27.68 15.25
C GLY A 304 -20.62 26.81 16.37
N ASP A 305 -20.50 27.42 17.55
CA ASP A 305 -20.14 26.86 18.84
C ASP A 305 -21.05 25.68 19.24
N ALA A 306 -20.49 24.50 19.56
CA ALA A 306 -21.18 23.46 20.32
C ALA A 306 -20.20 22.41 20.88
N ASN A 307 -19.91 22.58 22.17
CA ASN A 307 -19.48 21.55 23.11
C ASN A 307 -20.38 20.29 22.98
N VAL A 308 -19.90 19.27 22.26
CA VAL A 308 -20.48 17.93 22.26
C VAL A 308 -19.35 16.99 22.63
N ASP A 309 -19.43 16.37 23.82
CA ASP A 309 -18.67 15.16 24.14
C ASP A 309 -18.95 14.15 23.03
N VAL A 310 -18.07 14.06 22.03
CA VAL A 310 -18.21 13.06 20.97
C VAL A 310 -17.93 11.71 21.65
N PRO A 311 -18.93 10.83 21.79
CA PRO A 311 -18.74 9.58 22.50
C PRO A 311 -17.66 8.78 21.78
N ALA A 312 -16.63 8.34 22.52
CA ALA A 312 -15.59 7.56 21.91
C ALA A 312 -16.14 6.19 21.46
N ALA A 313 -15.91 5.83 20.20
CA ALA A 313 -16.28 4.53 19.68
C ALA A 313 -15.38 3.48 20.33
N VAL A 314 -16.00 2.50 20.99
CA VAL A 314 -15.32 1.45 21.72
C VAL A 314 -15.10 0.27 20.79
N CYS A 315 -13.89 -0.29 20.78
CA CYS A 315 -13.62 -1.54 20.07
C CYS A 315 -14.50 -2.67 20.63
N VAL A 316 -15.42 -3.19 19.81
CA VAL A 316 -16.36 -4.27 20.18
C VAL A 316 -15.83 -5.64 19.80
N SER A 317 -14.96 -5.72 18.81
CA SER A 317 -14.30 -6.97 18.43
C SER A 317 -12.97 -6.70 17.74
N SER A 318 -11.98 -7.54 18.00
CA SER A 318 -10.71 -7.52 17.29
C SER A 318 -10.33 -8.93 16.87
N GLU A 319 -9.91 -9.09 15.62
CA GLU A 319 -9.38 -10.33 15.07
C GLU A 319 -8.00 -10.07 14.47
N SER A 320 -7.08 -11.00 14.69
CA SER A 320 -5.74 -10.93 14.10
C SER A 320 -5.40 -12.22 13.38
N PHE A 321 -4.63 -12.09 12.31
CA PHE A 321 -4.06 -13.23 11.61
C PHE A 321 -2.64 -12.92 11.13
N LEU A 322 -1.82 -13.96 11.08
CA LEU A 322 -0.54 -13.93 10.39
C LEU A 322 -0.75 -14.33 8.94
N GLU A 323 0.00 -13.70 8.04
CA GLU A 323 0.09 -14.09 6.65
C GLU A 323 1.57 -14.28 6.28
N LYS A 324 1.87 -15.42 5.66
CA LYS A 324 3.13 -15.72 4.99
C LYS A 324 2.83 -15.85 3.51
N ARG A 325 3.52 -15.08 2.67
CA ARG A 325 3.28 -15.03 1.23
C ARG A 325 4.57 -15.17 0.43
N GLY A 326 4.57 -15.98 -0.63
CA GLY A 326 5.73 -16.18 -1.50
C GLY A 326 5.38 -16.96 -2.77
N LYS A 327 6.37 -17.31 -3.60
CA LYS A 327 6.17 -18.26 -4.72
C LYS A 327 6.60 -19.66 -4.28
N THR A 328 5.92 -20.69 -4.78
CA THR A 328 6.18 -22.11 -4.47
C THR A 328 7.64 -22.53 -4.72
N LYS A 329 8.30 -21.92 -5.71
CA LYS A 329 9.67 -22.24 -6.12
C LYS A 329 10.75 -21.33 -5.53
N SER A 330 10.42 -20.39 -4.64
CA SER A 330 11.42 -19.48 -4.05
C SER A 330 11.52 -19.61 -2.55
N GLU A 331 12.72 -19.42 -2.03
CA GLU A 331 12.98 -19.36 -0.58
C GLU A 331 12.65 -18.01 0.06
N VAL A 332 12.25 -17.01 -0.73
CA VAL A 332 11.92 -15.65 -0.25
C VAL A 332 10.42 -15.52 0.02
N PHE A 333 10.08 -15.22 1.28
CA PHE A 333 8.71 -14.99 1.74
C PHE A 333 8.59 -13.64 2.44
N VAL A 334 7.45 -12.99 2.25
CA VAL A 334 7.04 -11.82 3.04
C VAL A 334 6.12 -12.29 4.15
N TYR A 335 6.36 -11.79 5.35
CA TYR A 335 5.61 -12.13 6.55
C TYR A 335 4.91 -10.88 7.07
N SER A 336 3.65 -11.02 7.47
CA SER A 336 2.89 -9.91 8.03
C SER A 336 1.91 -10.36 9.09
N ILE A 337 1.49 -9.41 9.92
CA ILE A 337 0.35 -9.56 10.82
C ILE A 337 -0.70 -8.52 10.46
N THR A 338 -1.94 -8.97 10.29
CA THR A 338 -3.10 -8.10 10.08
C THR A 338 -3.99 -8.15 11.30
N THR A 339 -4.42 -6.98 11.77
CA THR A 339 -5.40 -6.84 12.85
C THR A 339 -6.58 -6.03 12.34
N ILE A 340 -7.77 -6.62 12.47
CA ILE A 340 -9.04 -6.01 12.10
C ILE A 340 -9.78 -5.72 13.40
N SER A 341 -10.11 -4.46 13.65
CA SER A 341 -10.89 -4.03 14.82
C SER A 341 -12.19 -3.37 14.36
N THR A 342 -13.30 -3.79 14.95
CA THR A 342 -14.64 -3.20 14.72
C THR A 342 -15.04 -2.41 15.94
N PHE A 343 -15.62 -1.23 15.71
CA PHE A 343 -16.01 -0.30 16.76
C PHE A 343 -17.53 -0.21 16.91
N SER A 344 -17.99 0.30 18.06
CA SER A 344 -19.40 0.40 18.42
C SER A 344 -20.23 1.31 17.50
N ASP A 345 -19.58 2.22 16.77
CA ASP A 345 -20.21 3.10 15.77
C ASP A 345 -20.30 2.46 14.38
N GLY A 346 -19.86 1.20 14.24
CA GLY A 346 -19.85 0.46 12.97
C GLY A 346 -18.63 0.74 12.10
N THR A 347 -17.69 1.60 12.53
CA THR A 347 -16.41 1.77 11.83
C THR A 347 -15.49 0.56 12.05
N VAL A 348 -14.54 0.39 11.13
CA VAL A 348 -13.56 -0.68 11.14
C VAL A 348 -12.17 -0.11 10.89
N THR A 349 -11.16 -0.69 11.52
CA THR A 349 -9.75 -0.49 11.18
C THR A 349 -9.14 -1.81 10.75
N GLU A 350 -8.33 -1.79 9.69
CA GLU A 350 -7.55 -2.94 9.23
C GLU A 350 -6.09 -2.50 9.11
N VAL A 351 -5.26 -2.97 10.02
CA VAL A 351 -3.83 -2.62 10.02
C VAL A 351 -3.00 -3.86 9.76
N THR A 352 -2.20 -3.80 8.72
CA THR A 352 -1.23 -4.84 8.37
C THR A 352 0.18 -4.32 8.58
N ARG A 353 1.04 -5.11 9.21
CA ARG A 353 2.45 -4.77 9.50
C ARG A 353 3.38 -5.88 9.03
N HIS A 354 4.49 -5.51 8.41
CA HIS A 354 5.54 -6.45 8.04
C HIS A 354 6.28 -6.98 9.27
N LEU A 355 6.60 -8.27 9.25
CA LEU A 355 7.31 -8.98 10.31
C LEU A 355 8.58 -9.62 9.76
N SER A 356 9.58 -9.80 10.63
CA SER A 356 10.67 -10.72 10.33
C SER A 356 10.17 -12.17 10.39
N ALA A 357 10.83 -13.07 9.63
CA ALA A 357 10.52 -14.50 9.64
C ALA A 357 10.56 -15.09 11.06
N ALA A 358 11.57 -14.72 11.85
CA ALA A 358 11.71 -15.16 13.23
C ALA A 358 10.56 -14.69 14.12
N ARG A 359 10.09 -13.45 13.95
CA ARG A 359 8.98 -12.90 14.73
C ARG A 359 7.65 -13.54 14.36
N HIS A 360 7.41 -13.75 13.06
CA HIS A 360 6.25 -14.48 12.58
C HIS A 360 6.18 -15.87 13.21
N ALA A 361 7.27 -16.64 13.17
CA ALA A 361 7.33 -17.99 13.75
C ALA A 361 7.10 -18.00 15.27
N SER A 362 7.66 -17.02 16.01
CA SER A 362 7.40 -16.86 17.45
C SER A 362 5.92 -16.59 17.73
N ILE A 363 5.30 -15.64 17.03
CA ILE A 363 3.87 -15.31 17.23
C ILE A 363 2.99 -16.51 16.85
N GLU A 364 3.29 -17.19 15.75
CA GLU A 364 2.54 -18.38 15.31
C GLU A 364 2.57 -19.46 16.38
N LYS A 365 3.75 -19.78 16.92
CA LYS A 365 3.90 -20.79 17.97
C LYS A 365 3.18 -20.43 19.27
N GLU A 366 3.19 -19.15 19.65
CA GLU A 366 2.64 -18.68 20.92
C GLU A 366 1.14 -18.42 20.87
N ARG A 367 0.59 -18.03 19.71
CA ARG A 367 -0.74 -17.40 19.61
C ARG A 367 -1.65 -17.97 18.53
N ALA A 368 -1.21 -18.96 17.74
CA ALA A 368 -2.10 -19.59 16.77
C ALA A 368 -3.36 -20.16 17.46
N ASP A 369 -4.52 -19.89 16.87
CA ASP A 369 -5.80 -20.37 17.36
C ASP A 369 -6.01 -21.84 16.99
N PRO A 370 -6.00 -22.79 17.96
CA PRO A 370 -6.17 -24.21 17.66
C PRO A 370 -7.56 -24.56 17.13
N ALA A 371 -8.56 -23.69 17.34
CA ALA A 371 -9.92 -23.91 16.85
C ALA A 371 -10.10 -23.49 15.38
N ARG A 372 -9.16 -22.72 14.83
CA ARG A 372 -9.23 -22.23 13.44
C ARG A 372 -8.10 -22.84 12.63
N PRO A 373 -8.40 -23.72 11.65
CA PRO A 373 -7.35 -24.31 10.84
C PRO A 373 -6.61 -23.24 10.04
N LYS A 374 -5.33 -23.52 9.79
CA LYS A 374 -4.52 -22.77 8.85
C LYS A 374 -5.17 -22.83 7.46
N VAL A 375 -5.24 -21.67 6.81
CA VAL A 375 -5.76 -21.56 5.45
C VAL A 375 -4.60 -21.40 4.49
N VAL A 376 -4.48 -22.33 3.53
CA VAL A 376 -3.46 -22.27 2.48
C VAL A 376 -4.17 -21.94 1.18
N GLN A 377 -3.71 -20.88 0.51
CA GLN A 377 -4.34 -20.38 -0.70
C GLN A 377 -3.31 -20.23 -1.81
N ARG A 378 -3.72 -20.61 -3.03
CA ARG A 378 -3.06 -20.16 -4.26
C ARG A 378 -3.73 -18.87 -4.71
N ARG A 379 -2.96 -17.81 -4.92
CA ARG A 379 -3.45 -16.49 -5.34
C ARG A 379 -2.90 -16.13 -6.71
N VAL A 380 -3.77 -15.74 -7.63
CA VAL A 380 -3.42 -15.34 -8.99
C VAL A 380 -3.87 -13.91 -9.21
N SER A 381 -2.92 -13.00 -9.39
CA SER A 381 -3.19 -11.60 -9.72
C SER A 381 -3.06 -11.35 -11.20
N PHE A 382 -4.01 -10.64 -11.79
CA PHE A 382 -4.02 -10.28 -13.21
C PHE A 382 -4.78 -8.99 -13.46
N LEU A 383 -4.54 -8.40 -14.64
CA LEU A 383 -5.22 -7.21 -15.10
C LEU A 383 -6.28 -7.61 -16.14
N TRP A 384 -7.53 -7.16 -15.96
CA TRP A 384 -8.60 -7.34 -16.93
C TRP A 384 -9.35 -6.03 -17.12
N GLU A 385 -9.41 -5.53 -18.36
CA GLU A 385 -10.03 -4.23 -18.68
C GLU A 385 -9.64 -3.10 -17.70
N ARG A 386 -8.36 -3.07 -17.30
CA ARG A 386 -7.77 -2.09 -16.37
C ARG A 386 -8.32 -2.15 -14.95
N GLN A 387 -8.85 -3.31 -14.60
CA GLN A 387 -9.25 -3.66 -13.26
C GLN A 387 -8.31 -4.76 -12.76
N VAL A 388 -7.73 -4.53 -11.59
CA VAL A 388 -6.86 -5.50 -10.95
C VAL A 388 -7.74 -6.52 -10.24
N PHE A 389 -7.60 -7.77 -10.64
CA PHE A 389 -8.27 -8.90 -10.02
C PHE A 389 -7.28 -9.80 -9.31
N GLU A 390 -7.75 -10.43 -8.23
CA GLU A 390 -7.01 -11.42 -7.48
C GLU A 390 -7.91 -12.63 -7.26
N LEU A 391 -7.57 -13.75 -7.89
CA LEU A 391 -8.28 -15.01 -7.73
C LEU A 391 -7.65 -15.81 -6.60
N HIS A 392 -8.44 -16.15 -5.58
CA HIS A 392 -8.04 -16.95 -4.43
C HIS A 392 -8.60 -18.36 -4.61
N THR A 393 -7.72 -19.36 -4.71
CA THR A 393 -8.07 -20.78 -4.68
C THR A 393 -7.65 -21.36 -3.34
N ASP A 394 -8.62 -21.78 -2.53
CA ASP A 394 -8.34 -22.46 -1.26
C ASP A 394 -7.81 -23.88 -1.52
N MET A 395 -6.66 -24.18 -0.91
CA MET A 395 -5.98 -25.46 -0.99
C MET A 395 -6.20 -26.27 0.30
N GLU A 396 -6.18 -25.59 1.45
CA GLU A 396 -6.46 -26.15 2.79
C GLU A 396 -7.22 -25.09 3.61
N PRO A 397 -8.17 -25.47 4.50
CA PRO A 397 -8.65 -26.82 4.80
C PRO A 397 -9.68 -27.35 3.79
N THR A 398 -10.33 -26.46 3.05
CA THR A 398 -11.33 -26.79 2.03
C THR A 398 -10.72 -26.61 0.66
N PHE A 399 -10.59 -27.71 -0.08
CA PHE A 399 -10.02 -27.67 -1.43
C PHE A 399 -11.07 -27.21 -2.45
N GLY A 400 -10.69 -26.25 -3.31
CA GLY A 400 -11.44 -25.93 -4.52
C GLY A 400 -12.46 -24.80 -4.41
N ILE A 401 -12.50 -24.06 -3.29
CA ILE A 401 -13.24 -22.80 -3.23
C ILE A 401 -12.43 -21.75 -4.00
N ASN A 402 -13.05 -21.13 -5.00
CA ASN A 402 -12.43 -20.14 -5.87
C ASN A 402 -13.16 -18.80 -5.74
N VAL A 403 -12.50 -17.78 -5.20
CA VAL A 403 -13.08 -16.45 -4.98
C VAL A 403 -12.30 -15.40 -5.76
N LEU A 404 -12.99 -14.68 -6.63
CA LEU A 404 -12.44 -13.56 -7.39
C LEU A 404 -12.63 -12.26 -6.62
N HIS A 405 -11.54 -11.54 -6.37
CA HIS A 405 -11.54 -10.24 -5.69
C HIS A 405 -11.22 -9.13 -6.69
N ARG A 406 -12.07 -8.09 -6.76
CA ARG A 406 -11.72 -6.84 -7.45
C ARG A 406 -10.95 -5.92 -6.50
N ARG A 407 -9.75 -5.49 -6.90
CA ARG A 407 -8.88 -4.60 -6.12
C ARG A 407 -9.03 -3.12 -6.48
N SER A 408 -9.30 -2.79 -7.75
CA SER A 408 -9.51 -1.42 -8.22
C SER A 408 -10.72 -0.74 -7.56
N GLU A 409 -10.66 0.58 -7.38
CA GLU A 409 -11.77 1.40 -6.88
C GLU A 409 -12.34 2.29 -7.98
N GLY A 410 -13.67 2.45 -8.01
CA GLY A 410 -14.37 3.21 -9.06
C GLY A 410 -14.58 2.42 -10.34
N GLY A 411 -15.42 2.95 -11.24
CA GLY A 411 -15.67 2.37 -12.57
C GLY A 411 -16.71 1.25 -12.57
N GLU A 412 -17.38 1.10 -13.73
CA GLU A 412 -18.31 0.00 -13.97
C GLU A 412 -17.59 -1.35 -13.83
N LEU A 413 -18.26 -2.32 -13.19
CA LEU A 413 -17.69 -3.64 -12.98
C LEU A 413 -17.63 -4.37 -14.32
N SER A 414 -16.41 -4.72 -14.78
CA SER A 414 -16.21 -5.58 -15.94
C SER A 414 -15.60 -6.89 -15.46
N LEU A 415 -16.43 -7.94 -15.37
CA LEU A 415 -15.99 -9.26 -14.95
C LEU A 415 -15.22 -9.97 -16.07
N PRO A 416 -14.15 -10.72 -15.75
CA PRO A 416 -13.41 -11.50 -16.73
C PRO A 416 -14.30 -12.55 -17.40
N THR A 417 -14.53 -12.42 -18.71
CA THR A 417 -15.45 -13.28 -19.47
C THR A 417 -15.00 -14.74 -19.55
N PHE A 418 -13.71 -14.99 -19.35
CA PHE A 418 -13.12 -16.32 -19.30
C PHE A 418 -13.29 -17.02 -17.93
N LEU A 419 -13.84 -16.34 -16.91
CA LEU A 419 -14.18 -16.91 -15.62
C LEU A 419 -15.70 -17.05 -15.48
N LYS A 420 -16.16 -18.18 -14.91
CA LYS A 420 -17.58 -18.42 -14.62
C LYS A 420 -17.90 -17.94 -13.21
N VAL A 421 -18.38 -16.70 -13.12
CA VAL A 421 -18.62 -15.97 -11.87
C VAL A 421 -20.12 -15.97 -11.53
N ASP A 422 -20.44 -16.12 -10.25
CA ASP A 422 -21.79 -15.94 -9.68
C ASP A 422 -22.08 -14.44 -9.47
N ASP A 423 -23.09 -13.90 -10.16
CA ASP A 423 -23.46 -12.48 -10.21
C ASP A 423 -24.41 -12.04 -9.08
#